data_AF-A0A8E0ID36-F1
#
_entry.id   AF-A0A8E0ID36-F1
#
_cell.length_a   1.000
_cell.length_b   1.000
_cell.length_c   1.000
_cell.angle_alpha   90.00
_cell.angle_beta   90.00
_cell.angle_gamma   90.00
#
_symmetry.space_group_name_H-M   'P 1'
#
loop_
_entity.id
_entity.type
_entity.pdbx_description
1 polymer ?
#
loop_
_entity_poly.entity_id
_entity_poly.type
_entity_poly.pdbx_seq_one_letter_code
_entity_poly.pdbx_strand_id
1 'polypeptide(L)'
;AFQDWLLDLTLAEAEVTGQQGKLVSELVFRGQWQLPSDLAQRAAKKASVEMPYVLVLKLAADDPVIHFEFTVENTVCDHRLRLILNTPVQAQTSFADTPFGIAARPVIDPHLKDWRAIGYHEEPTALRPLIHFANTHDDKTSWTFLGLGEKEFQLIGDQFDQLAVTMFRGVGYLGRPDLKRRPGDASGLQTKYVPTPDSQLLGTRQMQGGICLDADFVPAELQRRVQSLAIGSLGYQTQTLDRFTTPLQYFPINTNQTNLVHQSPVQLVSRDLVVSSVSETPDHAGYLVRVYNPTDVTVATAGDFILEVAASIRQLNLNHETKQTLATDVTTFKLPAFKPGEIRTYGIYPRHISLASKKESL
;
A
#
# COMPACT_ATOMS: atom_id res chain seq x y z
N ALA A 1 15.22 6.48 27.10
CA ALA A 1 15.46 5.64 25.90
C ALA A 1 15.47 4.16 26.26
N PHE A 2 16.31 3.69 27.19
CA PHE A 2 16.35 2.26 27.57
C PHE A 2 15.37 1.82 28.68
N GLN A 3 14.47 2.72 29.08
CA GLN A 3 13.33 2.41 29.95
C GLN A 3 12.13 3.16 29.38
N ASP A 4 11.76 2.81 28.16
CA ASP A 4 10.49 3.27 27.58
C ASP A 4 9.37 2.39 28.14
N TRP A 5 8.19 2.96 28.38
CA TRP A 5 7.04 2.20 28.83
C TRP A 5 6.22 1.80 27.61
N LEU A 6 6.46 0.58 27.13
CA LEU A 6 5.66 -0.04 26.09
C LEU A 6 4.35 -0.54 26.73
N LEU A 7 3.24 -0.18 26.11
CA LEU A 7 1.90 -0.58 26.48
C LEU A 7 1.35 -1.31 25.27
N ASP A 8 0.88 -2.54 25.49
CA ASP A 8 0.32 -3.39 24.44
C ASP A 8 -1.19 -3.48 24.60
N LEU A 9 -1.92 -3.34 23.49
CA LEU A 9 -3.34 -3.59 23.43
C LEU A 9 -3.56 -5.02 22.91
N THR A 10 -3.82 -5.97 23.80
CA THR A 10 -4.01 -7.38 23.44
C THR A 10 -5.40 -7.71 22.91
N LEU A 11 -6.32 -6.74 22.92
CA LEU A 11 -7.75 -6.89 22.58
C LEU A 11 -8.52 -7.88 23.48
N ALA A 12 -7.90 -8.46 24.52
CA ALA A 12 -8.52 -9.46 25.39
C ALA A 12 -9.75 -8.95 26.15
N GLU A 13 -9.80 -7.64 26.42
CA GLU A 13 -10.89 -6.96 27.11
C GLU A 13 -11.85 -6.24 26.13
N ALA A 14 -11.66 -6.41 24.82
CA ALA A 14 -12.53 -5.79 23.83
C ALA A 14 -13.92 -6.44 23.82
N GLU A 15 -14.95 -5.62 23.62
CA GLU A 15 -16.23 -6.12 23.15
C GLU A 15 -16.07 -6.57 21.70
N VAL A 16 -16.42 -7.84 21.42
CA VAL A 16 -16.29 -8.42 20.08
C VAL A 16 -17.67 -8.77 19.54
N THR A 17 -17.97 -8.23 18.37
CA THR A 17 -19.13 -8.63 17.57
C THR A 17 -18.66 -9.14 16.22
N GLY A 18 -19.46 -10.00 15.58
CA GLY A 18 -19.07 -10.58 14.31
C GLY A 18 -20.27 -10.99 13.49
N GLN A 19 -20.09 -10.96 12.17
CA GLN A 19 -21.07 -11.43 11.21
C GLN A 19 -20.38 -12.31 10.17
N GLN A 20 -21.03 -13.41 9.83
CA GLN A 20 -20.57 -14.32 8.78
C GLN A 20 -21.59 -14.33 7.66
N GLY A 21 -21.13 -14.00 6.46
CA GLY A 21 -21.91 -14.04 5.24
C GLY A 21 -21.22 -14.86 4.16
N LYS A 22 -21.94 -15.15 3.07
CA LYS A 22 -21.41 -15.91 1.93
C LYS A 22 -20.29 -15.17 1.19
N LEU A 23 -20.42 -13.85 1.05
CA LEU A 23 -19.48 -13.03 0.29
C LEU A 23 -18.51 -12.25 1.18
N VAL A 24 -18.89 -11.99 2.42
CA VAL A 24 -18.13 -11.19 3.37
C VAL A 24 -18.35 -11.75 4.77
N SER A 25 -17.28 -11.85 5.54
CA SER A 25 -17.32 -12.05 6.99
C SER A 25 -16.54 -10.93 7.68
N GLU A 26 -16.99 -10.53 8.86
CA GLU A 26 -16.46 -9.37 9.57
C GLU A 26 -16.42 -9.63 11.08
N LEU A 27 -15.35 -9.15 11.72
CA LEU A 27 -15.18 -9.09 13.17
C LEU A 27 -14.89 -7.65 13.58
N VAL A 28 -15.59 -7.17 14.61
CA VAL A 28 -15.47 -5.83 15.14
C VAL A 28 -15.11 -5.90 16.61
N PHE A 29 -13.97 -5.30 16.97
CA PHE A 29 -13.48 -5.15 18.33
C PHE A 29 -13.68 -3.70 18.76
N ARG A 30 -14.29 -3.49 19.92
CA ARG A 30 -14.51 -2.16 20.52
C ARG A 30 -13.98 -2.14 21.94
N GLY A 31 -13.32 -1.05 22.30
CA GLY A 31 -12.83 -0.91 23.67
C GLY A 31 -12.21 0.43 23.94
N GLN A 32 -11.57 0.51 25.10
CA GLN A 32 -10.84 1.68 25.56
C GLN A 32 -9.45 1.25 26.00
N TRP A 33 -8.46 2.08 25.72
CA TRP A 33 -7.07 1.80 26.06
C TRP A 33 -6.55 2.82 27.08
N GLN A 34 -6.21 2.35 28.28
CA GLN A 34 -5.64 3.20 29.34
C GLN A 34 -4.18 3.54 29.00
N LEU A 35 -3.91 4.84 28.83
CA LEU A 35 -2.61 5.34 28.40
C LEU A 35 -2.17 6.57 29.22
N PRO A 36 -0.86 6.86 29.27
CA PRO A 36 -0.37 8.14 29.78
C PRO A 36 -0.77 9.28 28.84
N SER A 37 -1.18 10.43 29.38
CA SER A 37 -1.53 11.59 28.54
C SER A 37 -0.34 12.18 27.78
N ASP A 38 0.87 12.05 28.32
CA ASP A 38 2.08 12.72 27.85
C ASP A 38 3.35 12.03 28.39
N LEU A 39 4.51 12.60 28.07
CA LEU A 39 5.82 12.10 28.52
C LEU A 39 6.02 12.14 30.03
N ALA A 40 5.47 13.13 30.74
CA ALA A 40 5.65 13.25 32.18
C ALA A 40 4.87 12.14 32.91
N GLN A 41 3.63 11.90 32.49
CA GLN A 41 2.84 10.78 33.01
C GLN A 41 3.43 9.43 32.62
N ARG A 42 3.98 9.30 31.39
CA ARG A 42 4.69 8.08 30.99
C ARG A 42 5.89 7.82 31.89
N ALA A 43 6.69 8.84 32.20
CA ALA A 43 7.84 8.72 33.09
C ALA A 43 7.42 8.34 34.53
N ALA A 44 6.27 8.84 34.98
CA ALA A 44 5.67 8.48 36.27
C ALA A 44 4.93 7.13 36.27
N LYS A 45 4.90 6.41 35.14
CA LYS A 45 4.12 5.17 34.94
C LYS A 45 2.64 5.30 35.30
N LYS A 46 2.04 6.44 34.96
CA LYS A 46 0.62 6.73 35.19
C LYS A 46 -0.14 6.71 33.87
N ALA A 47 -1.06 5.76 33.72
CA ALA A 47 -2.03 5.73 32.63
C ALA A 47 -3.31 6.42 33.11
N SER A 48 -3.52 7.66 32.69
CA SER A 48 -4.56 8.54 33.27
C SER A 48 -5.67 8.92 32.28
N VAL A 49 -5.52 8.55 31.01
CA VAL A 49 -6.49 8.89 29.97
C VAL A 49 -6.87 7.63 29.21
N GLU A 50 -8.07 7.68 28.66
CA GLU A 50 -8.60 6.61 27.83
C GLU A 50 -8.50 7.01 26.36
N MET A 51 -8.09 6.06 25.53
CA MET A 51 -8.15 6.16 24.08
C MET A 51 -9.16 5.12 23.57
N PRO A 52 -10.41 5.52 23.29
CA PRO A 52 -11.38 4.67 22.62
C PRO A 52 -10.87 4.16 21.29
N TYR A 53 -11.16 2.91 20.96
CA TYR A 53 -10.77 2.30 19.69
C TYR A 53 -11.85 1.38 19.11
N VAL A 54 -11.77 1.21 17.79
CA VAL A 54 -12.55 0.27 17.01
C VAL A 54 -11.63 -0.37 15.99
N LEU A 55 -11.50 -1.70 16.02
CA LEU A 55 -10.82 -2.46 14.99
C LEU A 55 -11.86 -3.33 14.26
N VAL A 56 -11.93 -3.19 12.94
CA VAL A 56 -12.72 -4.04 12.05
C VAL A 56 -11.76 -4.89 11.25
N LEU A 57 -12.00 -6.20 11.23
CA LEU A 57 -11.31 -7.15 10.37
C LEU A 57 -12.34 -7.75 9.41
N LYS A 58 -12.02 -7.78 8.12
CA LYS A 58 -12.95 -8.24 7.08
C LYS A 58 -12.27 -9.21 6.13
N LEU A 59 -13.00 -10.29 5.83
CA LEU A 59 -12.65 -11.28 4.82
C LEU A 59 -13.71 -11.22 3.71
N ALA A 60 -13.28 -11.02 2.47
CA ALA A 60 -14.15 -11.10 1.30
C ALA A 60 -13.93 -12.43 0.57
N ALA A 61 -14.98 -12.97 -0.04
CA ALA A 61 -14.87 -14.14 -0.89
C ALA A 61 -13.93 -13.85 -2.07
N ASP A 62 -13.07 -14.81 -2.38
CA ASP A 62 -12.08 -14.75 -3.47
C ASP A 62 -11.05 -13.62 -3.35
N ASP A 63 -10.91 -13.00 -2.17
CA ASP A 63 -9.87 -12.02 -1.86
C ASP A 63 -8.90 -12.59 -0.81
N PRO A 64 -7.60 -12.76 -1.14
CA PRO A 64 -6.61 -13.27 -0.19
C PRO A 64 -6.20 -12.25 0.88
N VAL A 65 -6.67 -11.00 0.80
CA VAL A 65 -6.34 -9.94 1.74
C VAL A 65 -7.28 -9.97 2.95
N ILE A 66 -6.70 -9.98 4.15
CA ILE A 66 -7.44 -9.66 5.37
C ILE A 66 -7.47 -8.13 5.48
N HIS A 67 -8.64 -7.55 5.24
CA HIS A 67 -8.82 -6.10 5.32
C HIS A 67 -8.91 -5.69 6.78
N PHE A 68 -8.31 -4.56 7.13
CA PHE A 68 -8.51 -3.95 8.44
C PHE A 68 -8.89 -2.48 8.31
N GLU A 69 -9.74 -2.04 9.23
CA GLU A 69 -9.99 -0.63 9.53
C GLU A 69 -9.78 -0.43 11.03
N PHE A 70 -8.92 0.49 11.41
CA PHE A 70 -8.62 0.81 12.79
C PHE A 70 -8.88 2.29 13.06
N THR A 71 -9.87 2.56 13.90
CA THR A 71 -10.23 3.90 14.35
C THR A 71 -9.85 4.07 15.81
N VAL A 72 -9.19 5.18 16.15
CA VAL A 72 -8.95 5.59 17.53
C VAL A 72 -9.36 7.04 17.73
N GLU A 73 -9.77 7.39 18.95
CA GLU A 73 -9.91 8.78 19.37
C GLU A 73 -8.65 9.18 20.14
N ASN A 74 -7.67 9.76 19.45
CA ASN A 74 -6.36 10.02 20.03
C ASN A 74 -6.41 11.17 21.07
N THR A 75 -6.30 10.81 22.33
CA THR A 75 -6.25 11.72 23.50
C THR A 75 -4.84 11.88 24.07
N VAL A 76 -3.82 11.29 23.43
CA VAL A 76 -2.46 11.14 23.97
C VAL A 76 -1.44 11.96 23.17
N CYS A 77 -0.58 12.70 23.87
CA CYS A 77 0.55 13.43 23.29
C CYS A 77 1.84 12.59 23.30
N ASP A 78 2.77 12.93 22.40
CA ASP A 78 4.15 12.44 22.38
C ASP A 78 4.26 10.91 22.46
N HIS A 79 3.58 10.22 21.54
CA HIS A 79 3.54 8.76 21.48
C HIS A 79 3.60 8.26 20.02
N ARG A 80 3.88 6.97 19.87
CA ARG A 80 3.87 6.26 18.58
C ARG A 80 2.96 5.05 18.69
N LEU A 81 1.87 5.06 17.94
CA LEU A 81 0.97 3.91 17.84
C LEU A 81 1.44 3.00 16.72
N ARG A 82 1.53 1.70 17.00
CA ARG A 82 1.93 0.68 16.02
C ARG A 82 0.94 -0.48 16.00
N LEU A 83 0.71 -1.01 14.81
CA LEU A 83 0.09 -2.33 14.62
C LEU A 83 1.22 -3.36 14.57
N ILE A 84 1.09 -4.44 15.34
CA ILE A 84 2.11 -5.48 15.45
C ILE A 84 1.52 -6.81 14.98
N LEU A 85 2.14 -7.38 13.96
CA LEU A 85 1.85 -8.75 13.51
C LEU A 85 2.89 -9.68 14.10
N ASN A 86 2.45 -10.60 14.97
CA ASN A 86 3.30 -11.70 15.42
C ASN A 86 3.40 -12.72 14.28
N THR A 87 4.62 -13.02 13.85
CA THR A 87 4.90 -13.89 12.71
C THR A 87 5.70 -15.12 13.20
N PRO A 88 5.62 -16.26 12.51
CA PRO A 88 6.48 -17.41 12.83
C PRO A 88 7.91 -17.25 12.28
N VAL A 89 8.24 -16.13 11.63
CA VAL A 89 9.50 -15.93 10.91
C VAL A 89 10.53 -15.30 11.84
N GLN A 90 11.65 -15.99 12.07
CA GLN A 90 12.81 -15.39 12.76
C GLN A 90 13.67 -14.64 11.74
N ALA A 91 13.37 -13.35 11.56
CA ALA A 91 13.90 -12.59 10.44
C ALA A 91 15.36 -12.16 10.63
N GLN A 92 16.15 -12.23 9.56
CA GLN A 92 17.46 -11.56 9.47
C GLN A 92 17.40 -10.31 8.57
N THR A 93 16.38 -10.25 7.71
CA THR A 93 16.20 -9.24 6.68
C THR A 93 14.74 -8.79 6.67
N SER A 94 14.53 -7.48 6.52
CA SER A 94 13.23 -6.89 6.26
C SER A 94 13.09 -6.49 4.80
N PHE A 95 11.87 -6.58 4.28
CA PHE A 95 11.55 -6.24 2.89
C PHE A 95 10.48 -5.18 2.86
N ALA A 96 10.66 -4.17 2.02
CA ALA A 96 9.64 -3.20 1.71
C ALA A 96 9.83 -2.69 0.29
N ASP A 97 8.75 -2.21 -0.29
CA ASP A 97 8.80 -1.66 -1.63
C ASP A 97 9.52 -0.29 -1.70
N THR A 98 10.04 -0.04 -2.88
CA THR A 98 10.62 1.24 -3.32
C THR A 98 9.89 1.67 -4.58
N PRO A 99 10.14 2.89 -5.11
CA PRO A 99 9.59 3.26 -6.41
C PRO A 99 10.07 2.24 -7.46
N PHE A 100 9.13 1.47 -8.00
CA PHE A 100 9.38 0.41 -8.99
C PHE A 100 10.29 -0.74 -8.55
N GLY A 101 10.44 -0.99 -7.24
CA GLY A 101 11.36 -2.01 -6.76
C GLY A 101 11.06 -2.50 -5.36
N ILE A 102 11.99 -3.29 -4.82
CA ILE A 102 11.98 -3.79 -3.45
C ILE A 102 13.36 -3.55 -2.86
N ALA A 103 13.40 -3.24 -1.57
CA ALA A 103 14.63 -3.17 -0.82
C ALA A 103 14.64 -4.22 0.29
N ALA A 104 15.67 -5.07 0.25
CA ALA A 104 16.04 -5.96 1.32
C ALA A 104 17.05 -5.25 2.26
N ARG A 105 16.79 -5.23 3.56
CA ARG A 105 17.68 -4.58 4.55
C ARG A 105 17.85 -5.46 5.78
N PRO A 106 19.04 -5.55 6.38
CA PRO A 106 19.22 -6.33 7.59
C PRO A 106 18.42 -5.72 8.74
N VAL A 107 17.86 -6.58 9.61
CA VAL A 107 17.10 -6.16 10.81
C VAL A 107 17.99 -5.57 11.89
N ILE A 108 19.29 -5.89 11.87
CA ILE A 108 20.31 -5.21 12.66
C ILE A 108 21.28 -4.56 11.69
N ASP A 109 21.49 -3.26 11.83
CA ASP A 109 22.47 -2.54 11.03
C ASP A 109 23.90 -2.99 11.42
N PRO A 110 24.78 -3.31 10.46
CA PRO A 110 26.15 -3.73 10.75
C PRO A 110 26.94 -2.72 11.60
N HIS A 111 26.62 -1.43 11.47
CA HIS A 111 27.32 -0.35 12.16
C HIS A 111 26.62 0.13 13.44
N LEU A 112 25.59 -0.57 13.91
CA LEU A 112 24.85 -0.16 15.11
C LEU A 112 25.74 -0.03 16.36
N LYS A 113 26.86 -0.78 16.43
CA LYS A 113 27.77 -0.78 17.59
C LYS A 113 28.89 0.26 17.48
N ASP A 114 29.32 0.61 16.27
CA ASP A 114 30.50 1.44 16.02
C ASP A 114 30.20 2.73 15.24
N TRP A 115 28.93 3.03 14.94
CA TRP A 115 28.52 4.21 14.14
C TRP A 115 29.20 5.52 14.56
N ARG A 116 29.34 5.76 15.88
CA ARG A 116 30.05 6.96 16.37
C ARG A 116 31.55 6.92 16.07
N ALA A 117 32.18 5.77 16.24
CA ALA A 117 33.61 5.59 16.00
C ALA A 117 33.97 5.76 14.52
N ILE A 118 33.05 5.38 13.61
CA ILE A 118 33.21 5.58 12.16
C ILE A 118 32.71 6.95 11.67
N GLY A 119 32.29 7.84 12.58
CA GLY A 119 31.96 9.23 12.26
C GLY A 119 30.51 9.49 11.81
N TYR A 120 29.57 8.58 12.04
CA TYR A 120 28.16 8.85 11.78
C TYR A 120 27.59 9.83 12.82
N HIS A 121 26.77 10.77 12.35
CA HIS A 121 26.06 11.74 13.19
C HIS A 121 24.73 11.20 13.74
N GLU A 122 24.17 10.15 13.14
CA GLU A 122 22.92 9.51 13.53
C GLU A 122 23.12 8.01 13.74
N GLU A 123 22.47 7.47 14.77
CA GLU A 123 22.43 6.04 15.03
C GLU A 123 21.68 5.33 13.89
N PRO A 124 22.31 4.33 13.23
CA PRO A 124 21.61 3.52 12.25
C PRO A 124 20.37 2.87 12.86
N THR A 125 19.25 2.92 12.14
CA THR A 125 17.98 2.44 12.64
C THR A 125 17.41 1.35 11.73
N ALA A 126 16.90 0.28 12.35
CA ALA A 126 16.12 -0.75 11.68
C ALA A 126 14.66 -0.35 11.42
N LEU A 127 14.31 0.89 11.81
CA LEU A 127 13.08 1.55 11.42
C LEU A 127 13.21 1.98 9.96
N ARG A 128 12.48 1.33 9.05
CA ARG A 128 12.67 1.46 7.60
C ARG A 128 11.44 2.09 6.94
N PRO A 129 11.62 2.79 5.81
CA PRO A 129 10.51 3.29 5.03
C PRO A 129 9.81 2.15 4.28
N LEU A 130 8.50 2.30 4.10
CA LEU A 130 7.71 1.56 3.11
C LEU A 130 6.93 2.57 2.25
N ILE A 131 6.55 2.18 1.03
CA ILE A 131 5.63 2.99 0.22
C ILE A 131 4.24 2.38 0.30
N HIS A 132 4.12 1.10 -0.01
CA HIS A 132 2.86 0.38 -0.02
C HIS A 132 2.87 -0.91 0.79
N PHE A 133 4.01 -1.59 0.95
CA PHE A 133 4.02 -2.80 1.76
C PHE A 133 5.32 -3.00 2.55
N ALA A 134 5.18 -3.73 3.66
CA ALA A 134 6.29 -4.24 4.45
C ALA A 134 6.10 -5.74 4.65
N ASN A 135 7.19 -6.50 4.59
CA ASN A 135 7.15 -7.96 4.54
C ASN A 135 8.30 -8.59 5.35
N THR A 136 7.99 -9.76 5.91
CA THR A 136 8.95 -10.75 6.40
C THR A 136 8.55 -12.13 5.85
N HIS A 137 9.53 -12.94 5.47
CA HIS A 137 9.27 -14.27 4.92
C HIS A 137 10.46 -15.22 5.14
N ASP A 138 10.17 -16.51 5.02
CA ASP A 138 11.14 -17.61 4.93
C ASP A 138 10.71 -18.62 3.85
N ASP A 139 11.31 -19.81 3.83
CA ASP A 139 10.99 -20.87 2.86
C ASP A 139 9.58 -21.50 3.04
N LYS A 140 8.82 -21.10 4.08
CA LYS A 140 7.53 -21.69 4.43
C LYS A 140 6.37 -20.71 4.36
N THR A 141 6.61 -19.43 4.65
CA THR A 141 5.55 -18.43 4.73
C THR A 141 6.05 -17.02 4.48
N SER A 142 5.15 -16.19 3.97
CA SER A 142 5.34 -14.76 3.73
C SER A 142 4.23 -13.96 4.39
N TRP A 143 4.62 -13.08 5.31
CA TRP A 143 3.72 -12.21 6.06
C TRP A 143 3.91 -10.77 5.61
N THR A 144 2.85 -10.19 5.04
CA THR A 144 2.90 -8.84 4.47
C THR A 144 1.84 -7.95 5.09
N PHE A 145 2.25 -6.75 5.48
CA PHE A 145 1.35 -5.62 5.68
C PHE A 145 1.23 -4.80 4.40
N LEU A 146 0.01 -4.52 3.95
CA LEU A 146 -0.33 -3.62 2.86
C LEU A 146 -0.86 -2.31 3.46
N GLY A 147 -0.17 -1.21 3.19
CA GLY A 147 -0.51 0.12 3.70
C GLY A 147 -1.18 1.01 2.67
N LEU A 148 -2.11 1.84 3.16
CA LEU A 148 -2.75 2.91 2.38
C LEU A 148 -2.35 4.32 2.86
N GLY A 149 -1.34 4.41 3.73
CA GLY A 149 -0.80 5.70 4.17
C GLY A 149 0.44 5.59 5.04
N GLU A 150 0.67 4.42 5.62
CA GLU A 150 1.79 4.10 6.49
C GLU A 150 3.11 4.19 5.71
N LYS A 151 4.15 4.71 6.38
CA LYS A 151 5.47 4.95 5.77
C LYS A 151 6.63 4.41 6.57
N GLU A 152 6.37 3.79 7.71
CA GLU A 152 7.41 3.38 8.64
C GLU A 152 7.08 2.02 9.24
N PHE A 153 8.05 1.10 9.21
CA PHE A 153 7.93 -0.21 9.84
C PHE A 153 9.26 -0.68 10.44
N GLN A 154 9.19 -1.72 11.25
CA GLN A 154 10.34 -2.35 11.87
C GLN A 154 10.01 -3.82 12.19
N LEU A 155 10.98 -4.72 12.00
CA LEU A 155 10.93 -6.04 12.63
C LEU A 155 11.52 -5.93 14.03
N ILE A 156 10.76 -6.36 15.04
CA ILE A 156 11.11 -6.29 16.47
C ILE A 156 10.90 -7.65 17.15
N GLY A 157 11.15 -7.73 18.45
CA GLY A 157 11.19 -8.98 19.20
C GLY A 157 12.61 -9.52 19.31
N ASP A 158 12.86 -10.38 20.29
CA ASP A 158 14.20 -10.94 20.53
C ASP A 158 14.71 -11.76 19.33
N GLN A 159 13.77 -12.30 18.54
CA GLN A 159 14.05 -13.07 17.32
C GLN A 159 13.62 -12.35 16.04
N PHE A 160 13.29 -11.06 16.11
CA PHE A 160 12.76 -10.27 14.98
C PHE A 160 11.50 -10.87 14.34
N ASP A 161 10.66 -11.50 15.15
CA ASP A 161 9.47 -12.25 14.80
C ASP A 161 8.19 -11.39 14.78
N GLN A 162 8.30 -10.10 15.04
CA GLN A 162 7.17 -9.17 15.09
C GLN A 162 7.30 -8.08 14.02
N LEU A 163 6.39 -8.06 13.04
CA LEU A 163 6.28 -6.99 12.05
C LEU A 163 5.47 -5.82 12.62
N ALA A 164 6.18 -4.78 13.08
CA ALA A 164 5.59 -3.59 13.67
C ALA A 164 5.52 -2.45 12.65
N VAL A 165 4.30 -2.01 12.32
CA VAL A 165 4.04 -0.90 11.39
C VAL A 165 3.54 0.29 12.18
N THR A 166 4.14 1.46 11.96
CA THR A 166 3.71 2.70 12.59
C THR A 166 2.44 3.21 11.90
N MET A 167 1.35 3.24 12.67
CA MET A 167 0.07 3.81 12.21
C MET A 167 0.13 5.33 12.23
N PHE A 168 0.56 5.91 13.35
CA PHE A 168 0.86 7.34 13.47
C PHE A 168 1.79 7.63 14.65
N ARG A 169 2.36 8.84 14.65
CA ARG A 169 3.22 9.34 15.73
C ARG A 169 2.88 10.78 16.04
N GLY A 170 2.40 11.04 17.25
CA GLY A 170 2.17 12.38 17.78
C GLY A 170 3.47 12.96 18.32
N VAL A 171 3.86 14.16 17.86
CA VAL A 171 5.03 14.90 18.35
C VAL A 171 4.70 16.38 18.53
N GLY A 172 5.13 16.97 19.65
CA GLY A 172 4.80 18.37 19.96
C GLY A 172 5.73 19.44 19.39
N TYR A 173 6.82 19.06 18.73
CA TYR A 173 7.85 20.02 18.27
C TYR A 173 8.48 19.60 16.94
N LEU A 174 8.85 20.58 16.11
CA LEU A 174 9.56 20.38 14.83
C LEU A 174 10.94 19.72 15.01
N GLY A 175 11.59 20.02 16.13
CA GLY A 175 12.88 19.47 16.52
C GLY A 175 13.06 19.60 18.02
N ARG A 176 13.72 18.63 18.63
CA ARG A 176 14.15 18.69 20.03
C ARG A 176 15.68 18.56 20.07
N PRO A 177 16.39 19.41 20.83
CA PRO A 177 17.80 19.17 21.11
C PRO A 177 17.93 17.91 21.99
N ASP A 178 19.13 17.34 22.04
CA ASP A 178 19.49 16.24 22.94
C ASP A 178 18.83 14.88 22.68
N LEU A 179 18.51 14.57 21.41
CA LEU A 179 18.08 13.22 21.03
C LEU A 179 19.24 12.22 21.17
N LYS A 180 19.05 11.17 21.98
CA LYS A 180 20.10 10.15 22.21
C LYS A 180 20.61 9.46 20.94
N ARG A 181 19.72 9.28 19.95
CA ARG A 181 20.00 8.61 18.66
C ARG A 181 20.51 9.57 17.58
N ARG A 182 20.43 10.88 17.82
CA ARG A 182 20.97 11.94 16.96
C ARG A 182 21.53 13.04 17.86
N PRO A 183 22.75 12.85 18.39
CA PRO A 183 23.42 13.87 19.19
C PRO A 183 23.76 15.07 18.28
N GLY A 184 23.34 16.27 18.64
CA GLY A 184 23.59 17.49 17.87
C GLY A 184 22.34 18.37 17.71
N ASP A 185 22.37 19.25 16.71
CA ASP A 185 21.44 20.38 16.56
C ASP A 185 20.01 19.96 16.20
N ALA A 186 19.03 20.58 16.87
CA ALA A 186 17.61 20.38 16.61
C ALA A 186 17.18 21.08 15.31
N SER A 187 17.11 20.34 14.20
CA SER A 187 16.56 20.83 12.93
C SER A 187 17.14 22.18 12.47
N GLY A 188 18.45 22.38 12.64
CA GLY A 188 19.16 23.63 12.30
C GLY A 188 18.98 24.79 13.27
N LEU A 189 18.21 24.61 14.36
CA LEU A 189 17.98 25.59 15.41
C LEU A 189 18.48 25.02 16.76
N GLN A 190 19.75 25.23 17.07
CA GLN A 190 20.38 24.74 18.30
C GLN A 190 19.65 25.12 19.59
N THR A 191 18.96 26.27 19.62
CA THR A 191 18.47 26.89 20.87
C THR A 191 16.97 27.14 20.90
N LYS A 192 16.22 26.76 19.86
CA LYS A 192 14.80 27.13 19.74
C LYS A 192 13.91 25.92 19.53
N TYR A 193 13.10 25.62 20.54
CA TYR A 193 11.93 24.75 20.40
C TYR A 193 10.86 25.46 19.58
N VAL A 194 10.48 24.88 18.44
CA VAL A 194 9.35 25.35 17.64
C VAL A 194 8.18 24.41 17.92
N PRO A 195 7.17 24.85 18.70
CA PRO A 195 6.02 24.02 19.03
C PRO A 195 5.18 23.75 17.78
N THR A 196 4.73 22.52 17.64
CA THR A 196 3.86 22.03 16.56
C THR A 196 2.68 21.27 17.19
N PRO A 197 1.77 21.96 17.90
CA PRO A 197 0.71 21.31 18.68
C PRO A 197 -0.18 20.41 17.82
N ASP A 198 -0.48 20.81 16.58
CA ASP A 198 -1.31 20.02 15.67
C ASP A 198 -0.63 18.70 15.25
N SER A 199 0.71 18.62 15.31
CA SER A 199 1.47 17.40 15.07
C SER A 199 1.37 16.37 16.19
N GLN A 200 0.65 16.67 17.29
CA GLN A 200 0.23 15.65 18.25
C GLN A 200 -0.87 14.75 17.69
N LEU A 201 -1.54 15.18 16.63
CA LEU A 201 -2.59 14.42 15.96
C LEU A 201 -3.73 14.02 16.91
N LEU A 202 -4.12 14.90 17.85
CA LEU A 202 -5.29 14.68 18.73
C LEU A 202 -6.59 14.64 17.93
N GLY A 203 -7.56 13.86 18.37
CA GLY A 203 -8.80 13.64 17.63
C GLY A 203 -8.90 12.25 16.99
N THR A 204 -9.97 12.04 16.23
CA THR A 204 -10.23 10.78 15.53
C THR A 204 -9.18 10.47 14.46
N ARG A 205 -8.54 9.31 14.55
CA ARG A 205 -7.62 8.78 13.52
C ARG A 205 -8.16 7.49 12.97
N GLN A 206 -8.16 7.39 11.64
CA GLN A 206 -8.60 6.22 10.91
C GLN A 206 -7.44 5.74 10.06
N MET A 207 -7.12 4.47 10.21
CA MET A 207 -6.11 3.77 9.41
C MET A 207 -6.78 2.55 8.79
N GLN A 208 -6.36 2.21 7.57
CA GLN A 208 -6.91 1.08 6.85
C GLN A 208 -5.83 0.45 5.99
N GLY A 209 -5.97 -0.85 5.75
CA GLY A 209 -4.98 -1.58 4.96
C GLY A 209 -5.34 -3.05 4.85
N GLY A 210 -4.33 -3.83 4.49
CA GLY A 210 -4.47 -5.27 4.27
C GLY A 210 -3.36 -6.06 4.95
N ILE A 211 -3.66 -7.31 5.30
CA ILE A 211 -2.68 -8.29 5.75
C ILE A 211 -2.74 -9.47 4.79
N CYS A 212 -1.59 -9.91 4.28
CA CYS A 212 -1.48 -11.10 3.45
C CYS A 212 -0.63 -12.17 4.14
N LEU A 213 -1.15 -13.39 4.13
CA LEU A 213 -0.50 -14.58 4.66
C LEU A 213 -0.31 -15.56 3.49
N ASP A 214 0.82 -15.45 2.81
CA ASP A 214 1.13 -16.25 1.63
C ASP A 214 2.13 -17.37 1.96
N ALA A 215 2.27 -18.34 1.07
CA ALA A 215 3.35 -19.32 1.12
C ALA A 215 4.68 -18.69 0.64
N ASP A 216 4.62 -17.94 -0.46
CA ASP A 216 5.78 -17.37 -1.12
C ASP A 216 5.74 -15.84 -1.11
N PHE A 217 6.90 -15.20 -1.03
CA PHE A 217 7.03 -13.77 -1.29
C PHE A 217 7.06 -13.50 -2.80
N VAL A 218 5.93 -13.02 -3.34
CA VAL A 218 5.79 -12.63 -4.76
C VAL A 218 5.51 -11.12 -4.85
N PRO A 219 6.53 -10.27 -5.04
CA PRO A 219 6.38 -8.82 -4.95
C PRO A 219 5.39 -8.21 -5.94
N ALA A 220 5.34 -8.75 -7.16
CA ALA A 220 4.42 -8.28 -8.19
C ALA A 220 2.96 -8.53 -7.80
N GLU A 221 2.69 -9.65 -7.15
CA GLU A 221 1.35 -9.98 -6.64
C GLU A 221 0.97 -9.06 -5.47
N LEU A 222 1.89 -8.82 -4.53
CA LEU A 222 1.64 -7.89 -3.43
C LEU A 222 1.35 -6.47 -3.93
N GLN A 223 2.07 -5.99 -4.94
CA GLN A 223 1.77 -4.69 -5.56
C GLN A 223 0.40 -4.65 -6.25
N ARG A 224 -0.01 -5.72 -6.93
CA ARG A 224 -1.36 -5.82 -7.51
C ARG A 224 -2.43 -5.79 -6.42
N ARG A 225 -2.22 -6.47 -5.29
CA ARG A 225 -3.15 -6.44 -4.15
C ARG A 225 -3.26 -5.06 -3.52
N VAL A 226 -2.14 -4.34 -3.36
CA VAL A 226 -2.16 -2.91 -2.96
C VAL A 226 -2.99 -2.08 -3.92
N GLN A 227 -2.80 -2.24 -5.24
CA GLN A 227 -3.54 -1.47 -6.24
C GLN A 227 -5.04 -1.74 -6.16
N SER A 228 -5.45 -3.01 -6.05
CA SER A 228 -6.85 -3.39 -5.86
C SER A 228 -7.44 -2.78 -4.59
N LEU A 229 -6.66 -2.80 -3.49
CA LEU A 229 -7.05 -2.22 -2.21
C LEU A 229 -7.21 -0.69 -2.29
N ALA A 230 -6.34 0.00 -3.02
CA ALA A 230 -6.33 1.45 -3.13
C ALA A 230 -7.40 2.01 -4.09
N ILE A 231 -7.70 1.31 -5.19
CA ILE A 231 -8.66 1.76 -6.21
C ILE A 231 -10.11 1.60 -5.72
N GLY A 232 -10.39 0.56 -4.92
CA GLY A 232 -11.74 0.24 -4.48
C GLY A 232 -12.69 -0.10 -5.64
N SER A 233 -13.99 -0.02 -5.37
CA SER A 233 -15.04 -0.32 -6.35
C SER A 233 -15.71 0.96 -6.84
N LEU A 234 -15.81 1.14 -8.16
CA LEU A 234 -16.61 2.19 -8.76
C LEU A 234 -18.04 1.67 -9.00
N GLY A 235 -19.04 2.36 -8.43
CA GLY A 235 -20.46 2.05 -8.63
C GLY A 235 -21.22 3.28 -9.14
N TYR A 236 -22.24 3.05 -9.96
CA TYR A 236 -23.18 4.07 -10.40
C TYR A 236 -24.62 3.54 -10.31
N GLN A 237 -25.55 4.38 -9.85
CA GLN A 237 -26.96 4.05 -9.62
C GLN A 237 -27.84 4.70 -10.69
N THR A 238 -28.55 3.91 -11.49
CA THR A 238 -29.46 4.38 -12.57
C THR A 238 -30.90 4.67 -12.10
N GLN A 239 -31.11 4.87 -10.79
CA GLN A 239 -32.39 5.12 -10.10
C GLN A 239 -33.63 4.51 -10.78
N THR A 240 -33.78 3.19 -10.65
CA THR A 240 -34.91 2.46 -11.24
C THR A 240 -36.09 2.23 -10.28
N LEU A 241 -35.92 2.42 -8.97
CA LEU A 241 -36.92 2.10 -7.95
C LEU A 241 -37.84 3.29 -7.54
N ASP A 242 -37.28 4.43 -7.10
CA ASP A 242 -38.05 5.64 -6.76
C ASP A 242 -37.52 6.83 -7.55
N ARG A 243 -38.34 7.38 -8.45
CA ARG A 243 -38.01 8.54 -9.30
C ARG A 243 -38.79 9.80 -8.91
N PHE A 244 -39.61 9.75 -7.87
CA PHE A 244 -40.56 10.81 -7.53
C PHE A 244 -40.13 11.64 -6.33
N THR A 245 -39.62 11.01 -5.26
CA THR A 245 -39.38 11.72 -4.00
C THR A 245 -37.99 12.35 -3.91
N THR A 246 -36.99 11.80 -4.60
CA THR A 246 -35.62 12.33 -4.64
C THR A 246 -34.93 11.95 -5.95
N PRO A 247 -35.33 12.53 -7.10
CA PRO A 247 -34.76 12.17 -8.40
C PRO A 247 -33.25 12.50 -8.47
N LEU A 248 -32.42 11.46 -8.65
CA LEU A 248 -30.99 11.57 -9.02
C LEU A 248 -30.83 12.01 -10.48
N GLN A 249 -31.81 11.71 -11.32
CA GLN A 249 -31.80 12.02 -12.74
C GLN A 249 -33.14 12.63 -13.14
N TYR A 250 -33.14 13.94 -13.41
CA TYR A 250 -34.34 14.68 -13.85
C TYR A 250 -34.67 14.47 -15.33
N PHE A 251 -33.65 14.32 -16.19
CA PHE A 251 -33.83 14.12 -17.61
C PHE A 251 -33.53 12.66 -17.98
N PRO A 252 -34.49 11.92 -18.55
CA PRO A 252 -34.24 10.56 -18.99
C PRO A 252 -33.16 10.55 -20.08
N ILE A 253 -32.10 9.77 -19.86
CA ILE A 253 -31.11 9.47 -20.89
C ILE A 253 -31.68 8.32 -21.73
N ASN A 254 -31.63 8.46 -23.05
CA ASN A 254 -32.03 7.40 -23.96
C ASN A 254 -31.19 6.15 -23.68
N THR A 255 -31.83 4.98 -23.64
CA THR A 255 -31.12 3.71 -23.56
C THR A 255 -30.18 3.60 -24.77
N ASN A 256 -28.96 3.10 -24.54
CA ASN A 256 -28.04 2.81 -25.63
C ASN A 256 -28.69 1.82 -26.60
N GLN A 257 -28.57 2.09 -27.91
CA GLN A 257 -29.11 1.19 -28.94
C GLN A 257 -28.45 -0.19 -28.91
N THR A 258 -27.22 -0.26 -28.39
CA THR A 258 -26.47 -1.49 -28.15
C THR A 258 -26.19 -1.64 -26.67
N ASN A 259 -26.25 -2.89 -26.18
CA ASN A 259 -25.80 -3.18 -24.83
C ASN A 259 -24.32 -2.86 -24.72
N LEU A 260 -23.96 -2.06 -23.71
CA LEU A 260 -22.57 -1.88 -23.33
C LEU A 260 -22.11 -3.17 -22.65
N VAL A 261 -21.27 -3.94 -23.33
CA VAL A 261 -20.54 -5.05 -22.72
C VAL A 261 -19.19 -4.49 -22.31
N HIS A 262 -18.92 -4.46 -20.99
CA HIS A 262 -17.60 -4.09 -20.52
C HIS A 262 -16.59 -5.15 -20.95
N GLN A 263 -15.61 -4.76 -21.74
CA GLN A 263 -14.46 -5.57 -22.12
C GLN A 263 -13.20 -4.82 -21.74
N SER A 264 -12.19 -5.54 -21.24
CA SER A 264 -10.91 -4.92 -20.95
C SER A 264 -10.15 -4.75 -22.27
N PRO A 265 -9.84 -3.51 -22.72
CA PRO A 265 -9.19 -3.30 -24.00
C PRO A 265 -7.76 -3.88 -24.03
N VAL A 266 -7.13 -3.97 -22.85
CA VAL A 266 -5.79 -4.53 -22.65
C VAL A 266 -5.73 -5.28 -21.33
N GLN A 267 -5.37 -6.55 -21.38
CA GLN A 267 -5.08 -7.36 -20.20
C GLN A 267 -3.60 -7.75 -20.18
N LEU A 268 -2.91 -7.49 -19.07
CA LEU A 268 -1.59 -8.06 -18.80
C LEU A 268 -1.77 -9.44 -18.14
N VAL A 269 -1.31 -10.49 -18.80
CA VAL A 269 -1.23 -11.84 -18.22
C VAL A 269 0.21 -12.08 -17.82
N SER A 270 0.52 -11.80 -16.55
CA SER A 270 1.87 -11.96 -15.99
C SER A 270 1.82 -12.26 -14.49
N ARG A 271 2.70 -13.15 -14.03
CA ARG A 271 2.90 -13.39 -12.60
C ARG A 271 3.79 -12.31 -11.99
N ASP A 272 4.86 -11.94 -12.68
CA ASP A 272 6.03 -11.25 -12.11
C ASP A 272 6.13 -9.77 -12.47
N LEU A 273 5.21 -9.26 -13.29
CA LEU A 273 5.17 -7.85 -13.70
C LEU A 273 3.99 -7.09 -13.08
N VAL A 274 4.15 -5.77 -12.97
CA VAL A 274 3.16 -4.87 -12.41
C VAL A 274 2.86 -3.74 -13.39
N VAL A 275 1.57 -3.45 -13.58
CA VAL A 275 1.13 -2.24 -14.30
C VAL A 275 1.20 -1.06 -13.34
N SER A 276 2.01 -0.05 -13.61
CA SER A 276 2.10 1.14 -12.75
C SER A 276 1.17 2.27 -13.18
N SER A 277 0.82 2.33 -14.46
CA SER A 277 -0.04 3.38 -15.00
C SER A 277 -0.69 2.96 -16.31
N VAL A 278 -1.94 3.40 -16.49
CA VAL A 278 -2.66 3.34 -17.76
C VAL A 278 -3.18 4.75 -18.06
N SER A 279 -2.89 5.26 -19.25
CA SER A 279 -3.40 6.56 -19.71
C SER A 279 -3.69 6.52 -21.21
N GLU A 280 -4.23 7.61 -21.76
CA GLU A 280 -4.32 7.77 -23.20
C GLU A 280 -2.95 8.16 -23.78
N THR A 281 -2.71 7.85 -25.06
CA THR A 281 -1.56 8.36 -25.79
C THR A 281 -1.72 9.86 -26.13
N PRO A 282 -0.65 10.65 -26.27
CA PRO A 282 -0.74 12.08 -26.55
C PRO A 282 -1.49 12.46 -27.84
N ASP A 283 -1.57 11.53 -28.80
CA ASP A 283 -2.28 11.68 -30.07
C ASP A 283 -3.74 11.21 -30.02
N HIS A 284 -4.23 10.78 -28.85
CA HIS A 284 -5.58 10.23 -28.64
C HIS A 284 -5.93 9.03 -29.53
N ALA A 285 -4.91 8.33 -30.04
CA ALA A 285 -5.07 7.20 -30.96
C ALA A 285 -4.95 5.83 -30.27
N GLY A 286 -4.72 5.79 -28.96
CA GLY A 286 -4.52 4.55 -28.24
C GLY A 286 -4.30 4.71 -26.73
N TYR A 287 -3.80 3.65 -26.13
CA TYR A 287 -3.53 3.54 -24.70
C TYR A 287 -2.04 3.46 -24.43
N LEU A 288 -1.60 4.11 -23.36
CA LEU A 288 -0.28 3.96 -22.80
C LEU A 288 -0.35 3.07 -21.57
N VAL A 289 0.43 1.99 -21.58
CA VAL A 289 0.54 1.05 -20.46
C VAL A 289 1.99 0.99 -20.00
N ARG A 290 2.25 1.34 -18.74
CA ARG A 290 3.58 1.23 -18.13
C ARG A 290 3.64 -0.01 -17.25
N VAL A 291 4.64 -0.84 -17.52
CA VAL A 291 4.86 -2.12 -16.86
C VAL A 291 6.28 -2.16 -16.32
N TYR A 292 6.47 -2.74 -15.14
CA TYR A 292 7.80 -2.90 -14.55
C TYR A 292 8.01 -4.25 -13.88
N ASN A 293 9.28 -4.63 -13.78
CA ASN A 293 9.75 -5.73 -12.95
C ASN A 293 10.14 -5.18 -11.57
N PRO A 294 9.43 -5.53 -10.47
CA PRO A 294 9.75 -5.04 -9.13
C PRO A 294 11.00 -5.69 -8.51
N THR A 295 11.55 -6.73 -9.13
CA THR A 295 12.60 -7.57 -8.54
C THR A 295 13.99 -7.20 -9.04
N ASP A 296 15.01 -7.65 -8.30
CA ASP A 296 16.42 -7.58 -8.67
C ASP A 296 16.89 -8.75 -9.56
N VAL A 297 15.96 -9.61 -9.99
CA VAL A 297 16.21 -10.75 -10.89
C VAL A 297 15.59 -10.54 -12.26
N THR A 298 16.12 -11.21 -13.27
CA THR A 298 15.57 -11.14 -14.63
C THR A 298 14.29 -11.96 -14.73
N VAL A 299 13.21 -11.35 -15.23
CA VAL A 299 11.98 -12.07 -15.60
C VAL A 299 12.13 -12.57 -17.03
N ALA A 300 12.54 -13.84 -17.17
CA ALA A 300 12.76 -14.46 -18.48
C ALA A 300 11.44 -14.69 -19.26
N THR A 301 10.37 -15.08 -18.54
CA THR A 301 9.03 -15.29 -19.10
C THR A 301 8.09 -14.21 -18.59
N ALA A 302 8.07 -13.07 -19.28
CA ALA A 302 7.33 -11.88 -18.86
C ALA A 302 5.80 -12.00 -18.97
N GLY A 303 5.31 -12.93 -19.78
CA GLY A 303 3.89 -13.10 -20.07
C GLY A 303 3.46 -12.34 -21.32
N ASP A 304 2.17 -12.01 -21.40
CA ASP A 304 1.55 -11.51 -22.64
C ASP A 304 0.62 -10.32 -22.36
N PHE A 305 0.50 -9.43 -23.34
CA PHE A 305 -0.68 -8.59 -23.46
C PHE A 305 -1.74 -9.30 -24.31
N ILE A 306 -2.95 -9.40 -23.78
CA ILE A 306 -4.15 -9.83 -24.51
C ILE A 306 -4.96 -8.58 -24.84
N LEU A 307 -5.30 -8.41 -26.12
CA LEU A 307 -5.97 -7.22 -26.63
C LEU A 307 -7.34 -7.61 -27.19
N GLU A 308 -8.35 -6.79 -26.89
CA GLU A 308 -9.72 -7.00 -27.36
C GLU A 308 -9.80 -6.99 -28.90
N VAL A 309 -9.04 -6.10 -29.53
CA VAL A 309 -8.96 -5.95 -30.99
C VAL A 309 -7.51 -5.93 -31.45
N ALA A 310 -7.30 -6.23 -32.73
CA ALA A 310 -5.97 -6.17 -33.32
C ALA A 310 -5.40 -4.75 -33.18
N ALA A 311 -4.16 -4.64 -32.69
CA ALA A 311 -3.52 -3.36 -32.44
C ALA A 311 -2.09 -3.31 -32.96
N SER A 312 -1.54 -2.11 -33.09
CA SER A 312 -0.09 -1.90 -33.17
C SER A 312 0.46 -1.60 -31.79
N ILE A 313 1.60 -2.19 -31.46
CA ILE A 313 2.29 -1.99 -30.19
C ILE A 313 3.62 -1.31 -30.45
N ARG A 314 3.85 -0.21 -29.74
CA ARG A 314 5.08 0.57 -29.80
C ARG A 314 5.73 0.62 -28.43
N GLN A 315 7.05 0.50 -28.38
CA GLN A 315 7.80 0.83 -27.18
C GLN A 315 7.99 2.34 -27.11
N LEU A 316 7.62 2.93 -25.99
CA LEU A 316 7.78 4.36 -25.72
C LEU A 316 8.86 4.58 -24.64
N ASN A 317 9.43 5.78 -24.60
CA ASN A 317 10.19 6.23 -23.44
C ASN A 317 9.26 6.74 -22.32
N LEU A 318 9.81 7.25 -21.22
CA LEU A 318 9.02 7.79 -20.11
C LEU A 318 8.30 9.11 -20.46
N ASN A 319 8.76 9.81 -21.50
CA ASN A 319 8.15 11.02 -22.06
C ASN A 319 7.12 10.71 -23.17
N HIS A 320 6.76 9.44 -23.33
CA HIS A 320 5.76 8.95 -24.28
C HIS A 320 6.16 9.07 -25.76
N GLU A 321 7.44 9.29 -26.04
CA GLU A 321 7.97 9.32 -27.39
C GLU A 321 8.24 7.89 -27.89
N THR A 322 7.89 7.63 -29.16
CA THR A 322 8.08 6.31 -29.76
C THR A 322 9.57 6.01 -29.96
N LYS A 323 10.06 4.92 -29.37
CA LYS A 323 11.38 4.37 -29.64
C LYS A 323 11.38 3.45 -30.84
N GLN A 324 10.43 2.51 -30.87
CA GLN A 324 10.31 1.50 -31.91
C GLN A 324 8.90 0.90 -31.95
N THR A 325 8.52 0.37 -33.11
CA THR A 325 7.33 -0.46 -33.26
C THR A 325 7.71 -1.91 -33.02
N LEU A 326 7.02 -2.58 -32.10
CA LEU A 326 7.30 -3.96 -31.70
C LEU A 326 6.43 -4.97 -32.44
N ALA A 327 5.17 -4.59 -32.72
CA ALA A 327 4.22 -5.43 -33.43
C ALA A 327 3.18 -4.57 -34.15
N THR A 328 2.62 -5.14 -35.20
CA THR A 328 1.50 -4.58 -35.95
C THR A 328 0.45 -5.66 -36.14
N ASP A 329 -0.81 -5.32 -35.90
CA ASP A 329 -1.96 -6.20 -36.19
C ASP A 329 -2.01 -7.46 -35.33
N VAL A 330 -1.83 -7.31 -34.02
CA VAL A 330 -1.84 -8.43 -33.07
C VAL A 330 -2.97 -8.29 -32.06
N THR A 331 -3.60 -9.42 -31.71
CA THR A 331 -4.52 -9.54 -30.56
C THR A 331 -3.82 -10.11 -29.32
N THR A 332 -2.61 -10.64 -29.50
CA THR A 332 -1.76 -11.14 -28.42
C THR A 332 -0.33 -10.74 -28.68
N PHE A 333 0.33 -10.16 -27.68
CA PHE A 333 1.72 -9.75 -27.77
C PHE A 333 2.55 -10.31 -26.63
N LYS A 334 3.50 -11.16 -27.00
CA LYS A 334 4.44 -11.75 -26.05
C LYS A 334 5.47 -10.75 -25.60
N LEU A 335 5.51 -10.49 -24.30
CA LEU A 335 6.46 -9.56 -23.71
C LEU A 335 7.86 -10.17 -23.74
N PRO A 336 8.87 -9.43 -24.22
CA PRO A 336 10.26 -9.85 -24.08
C PRO A 336 10.67 -9.80 -22.61
N ALA A 337 11.70 -10.58 -22.24
CA ALA A 337 12.23 -10.64 -20.88
C ALA A 337 12.50 -9.24 -20.30
N PHE A 338 12.25 -9.07 -19.00
CA PHE A 338 12.52 -7.82 -18.26
C PHE A 338 13.77 -8.00 -17.41
N LYS A 339 14.70 -7.05 -17.51
CA LYS A 339 15.88 -6.98 -16.63
C LYS A 339 15.47 -6.62 -15.20
N PRO A 340 16.35 -6.83 -14.20
CA PRO A 340 16.17 -6.35 -12.84
C PRO A 340 15.73 -4.87 -12.80
N GLY A 341 14.64 -4.57 -12.10
CA GLY A 341 14.11 -3.21 -11.95
C GLY A 341 13.67 -2.51 -13.25
N GLU A 342 13.54 -3.23 -14.38
CA GLU A 342 13.28 -2.60 -15.67
C GLU A 342 11.84 -2.07 -15.75
N ILE A 343 11.71 -0.84 -16.25
CA ILE A 343 10.43 -0.18 -16.53
C ILE A 343 10.30 -0.01 -18.04
N ARG A 344 9.18 -0.45 -18.61
CA ARG A 344 8.85 -0.27 -20.02
C ARG A 344 7.49 0.39 -20.18
N THR A 345 7.42 1.33 -21.10
CA THR A 345 6.17 1.97 -21.51
C THR A 345 5.79 1.45 -22.88
N TYR A 346 4.54 1.04 -23.05
CA TYR A 346 3.97 0.55 -24.30
C TYR A 346 2.84 1.46 -24.75
N GLY A 347 2.87 1.90 -26.01
CA GLY A 347 1.73 2.49 -26.69
C GLY A 347 1.00 1.38 -27.45
N ILE A 348 -0.28 1.21 -27.18
CA ILE A 348 -1.15 0.20 -27.80
C ILE A 348 -2.20 0.97 -28.60
N TYR A 349 -2.17 0.81 -29.92
CA TYR A 349 -3.00 1.55 -30.87
C TYR A 349 -3.98 0.58 -31.53
N PRO A 350 -5.23 0.50 -31.04
CA PRO A 350 -6.27 -0.36 -31.60
C PRO A 350 -6.50 -0.02 -33.07
N ARG A 351 -6.58 -1.03 -33.93
CA ARG A 351 -7.08 -0.82 -35.28
C ARG A 351 -8.59 -0.78 -35.19
N HIS A 352 -9.17 0.41 -35.37
CA HIS A 352 -10.60 0.50 -35.60
C HIS A 352 -10.94 -0.30 -36.86
N ILE A 353 -11.64 -1.42 -36.68
CA ILE A 353 -12.40 -2.01 -37.78
C ILE A 353 -13.43 -0.94 -38.13
N SER A 354 -13.26 -0.29 -39.27
CA SER A 354 -14.30 0.58 -39.82
C SER A 354 -15.59 -0.24 -39.90
N LEU A 355 -16.57 0.11 -39.05
CA LEU A 355 -17.94 -0.41 -39.07
C LEU A 355 -18.64 -0.14 -40.42
N ALA A 356 -18.00 0.58 -41.35
CA ALA A 356 -18.49 0.75 -42.72
C ALA A 356 -18.46 -0.54 -43.55
N SER A 357 -17.66 -1.55 -43.18
CA SER A 357 -17.52 -2.80 -43.96
C SER A 357 -18.63 -3.84 -43.74
N LYS A 358 -19.57 -3.62 -42.80
CA LYS A 358 -20.73 -4.51 -42.58
C LYS A 358 -22.03 -4.06 -43.27
N LYS A 359 -21.99 -3.01 -44.10
CA LYS A 359 -23.17 -2.50 -44.84
C LYS A 359 -23.28 -2.98 -46.30
N GLU A 360 -22.34 -3.77 -46.82
CA GLU A 360 -22.36 -4.22 -48.22
C GLU A 360 -22.79 -5.69 -48.43
N SER A 361 -23.55 -6.26 -47.50
CA SER A 361 -24.27 -7.51 -47.77
C SER A 361 -25.63 -7.50 -47.06
N LEU A 362 -26.57 -6.74 -47.65
CA LEU A 362 -28.01 -6.92 -47.50
C LEU A 362 -28.59 -7.30 -48.85
#